data_AF-A0A925II71-F1
#
_entry.id   AF-A0A925II71-F1
#
_cell.length_a   1.000
_cell.length_b   1.000
_cell.length_c   1.000
_cell.angle_alpha   90.00
_cell.angle_beta   90.00
_cell.angle_gamma   90.00
#
_symmetry.space_group_name_H-M   'P 1'
#
loop_
_entity.id
_entity.type
_entity.pdbx_description
1 polymer ?
#
loop_
_entity_poly.entity_id
_entity_poly.type
_entity_poly.pdbx_seq_one_letter_code
_entity_poly.pdbx_strand_id
1 'polypeptide(L)' 'MTSLIDYTLHLADTNLILSQRNAEWCGHGPVLEQDIAITNISLDLLGQARNFYQ' A
#
# COMPACT_ATOMS: atom_id res chain seq x y z
N MET A 1 -24.83 9.73 2.88
CA MET A 1 -23.68 10.25 3.65
C MET A 1 -22.66 9.15 3.93
N THR A 2 -23.08 7.93 4.32
CA THR A 2 -22.22 6.76 4.59
C THR A 2 -21.48 6.23 3.37
N SER A 3 -22.13 6.13 2.20
CA SER A 3 -21.53 5.51 1.01
C SER A 3 -20.19 6.13 0.55
N LEU A 4 -19.98 7.44 0.73
CA LEU A 4 -18.70 8.07 0.39
C LEU A 4 -17.62 7.67 1.39
N ILE A 5 -17.94 7.67 2.69
CA ILE A 5 -17.03 7.29 3.76
C ILE A 5 -16.66 5.81 3.62
N ASP A 6 -17.65 4.94 3.44
CA ASP A 6 -17.44 3.50 3.27
C ASP A 6 -16.57 3.21 2.04
N TYR A 7 -16.79 3.93 0.94
CA TYR A 7 -15.97 3.80 -0.27
C TYR A 7 -14.52 4.24 -0.04
N THR A 8 -14.31 5.39 0.61
CA THR A 8 -12.97 5.88 0.95
C THR A 8 -12.23 4.93 1.89
N LEU A 9 -12.92 4.38 2.89
CA LEU A 9 -12.36 3.36 3.78
C LEU A 9 -11.98 2.08 3.01
N HIS A 10 -12.81 1.65 2.05
CA HIS A 10 -12.49 0.49 1.24
C HIS A 10 -11.21 0.68 0.39
N LEU A 11 -11.01 1.89 -0.14
CA LEU A 11 -9.77 2.26 -0.83
C LEU A 11 -8.57 2.29 0.13
N ALA A 12 -8.76 2.85 1.34
CA ALA A 12 -7.73 2.89 2.37
C ALA A 12 -7.27 1.48 2.78
N ASP A 13 -8.24 0.60 3.08
CA ASP A 13 -7.98 -0.78 3.50
C ASP A 13 -7.28 -1.58 2.39
N THR A 14 -7.71 -1.41 1.14
CA THR A 14 -7.09 -2.07 -0.02
C THR A 14 -5.62 -1.67 -0.15
N ASN A 15 -5.33 -0.37 -0.09
CA ASN A 15 -3.97 0.14 -0.19
C ASN A 15 -3.11 -0.30 1.00
N LEU A 16 -3.67 -0.32 2.21
CA LEU A 16 -2.98 -0.78 3.42
C LEU A 16 -2.58 -2.26 3.30
N ILE A 17 -3.52 -3.13 2.91
CA ILE A 17 -3.26 -4.57 2.76
C ILE A 17 -2.22 -4.83 1.67
N LEU A 18 -2.33 -4.16 0.52
CA LEU A 18 -1.34 -4.31 -0.56
C LEU A 18 0.04 -3.83 -0.12
N SER A 19 0.13 -2.72 0.62
CA SER A 19 1.42 -2.25 1.16
C SER A 19 2.07 -3.29 2.06
N GLN A 20 1.30 -3.91 2.96
CA GLN A 20 1.81 -4.96 3.84
C GLN A 20 2.29 -6.17 3.04
N ARG A 21 1.49 -6.64 2.06
CA ARG A 21 1.86 -7.82 1.26
C ARG A 21 3.12 -7.59 0.45
N ASN A 22 3.30 -6.38 -0.09
CA ASN A 22 4.54 -6.02 -0.78
C ASN A 22 5.73 -5.91 0.20
N ALA A 23 5.51 -5.50 1.44
CA ALA A 23 6.57 -5.43 2.44
C ALA A 23 7.11 -6.81 2.84
N GLU A 24 6.30 -7.88 2.71
CA GLU A 24 6.77 -9.27 2.88
C GLU A 24 7.87 -9.65 1.87
N TRP A 25 7.89 -8.99 0.70
CA TRP A 25 8.89 -9.23 -0.35
C TRP A 25 10.18 -8.45 -0.17
N CYS A 26 10.28 -7.58 0.85
CA CYS A 26 11.51 -6.85 1.14
C CYS A 26 12.67 -7.84 1.36
N GLY A 27 13.74 -7.71 0.58
CA GLY A 27 14.89 -8.63 0.60
C GLY A 27 14.72 -9.90 -0.24
N HIS A 28 13.57 -10.10 -0.89
CA HIS A 28 13.22 -11.30 -1.65
C HIS A 28 13.03 -11.05 -3.16
N GLY A 29 13.35 -9.84 -3.64
CA GLY A 29 13.32 -9.52 -5.06
C GLY A 29 14.40 -10.26 -5.87
N PRO A 30 14.19 -10.50 -7.19
CA PRO A 30 15.17 -11.24 -8.01
C PRO A 30 16.53 -10.55 -8.15
N VAL A 31 16.54 -9.22 -8.22
CA VAL A 31 17.72 -8.34 -8.08
C VAL A 31 17.40 -7.11 -7.23
N LEU A 32 18.44 -6.41 -6.79
CA LEU A 32 18.34 -5.28 -5.87
C LEU A 32 17.41 -4.17 -6.40
N GLU A 33 17.47 -3.86 -7.69
CA GLU A 33 16.65 -2.83 -8.32
C GLU A 33 15.15 -3.13 -8.22
N GLN A 34 14.79 -4.40 -8.34
CA GLN A 34 13.39 -4.83 -8.26
C GLN A 34 12.89 -4.88 -6.81
N ASP A 35 13.76 -5.24 -5.87
CA ASP A 35 13.46 -5.19 -4.44
C ASP A 35 13.24 -3.74 -3.96
N ILE A 36 14.12 -2.82 -4.39
CA ILE A 36 13.94 -1.39 -4.16
C ILE A 36 12.65 -0.89 -4.82
N ALA A 37 12.36 -1.29 -6.06
CA ALA A 37 11.14 -0.90 -6.75
C ALA A 37 9.87 -1.38 -6.01
N ILE A 38 9.83 -2.63 -5.55
CA ILE A 38 8.66 -3.18 -4.83
C ILE A 38 8.49 -2.49 -3.46
N THR A 39 9.60 -2.21 -2.78
CA THR A 39 9.61 -1.48 -1.50
C THR A 39 9.13 -0.04 -1.69
N ASN A 40 9.51 0.63 -2.78
CA ASN A 40 9.05 1.97 -3.11
C ASN A 40 7.54 2.00 -3.40
N ILE A 41 7.03 1.03 -4.16
CA ILE A 41 5.58 0.88 -4.41
C ILE A 41 4.82 0.62 -3.09
N SER A 42 5.37 -0.23 -2.20
CA SER A 42 4.78 -0.47 -0.87
C SER A 42 4.66 0.82 -0.06
N LEU A 43 5.71 1.66 -0.08
CA LEU A 43 5.73 2.95 0.62
C LEU A 43 4.68 3.92 0.06
N ASP A 44 4.54 4.00 -1.26
CA ASP A 44 3.52 4.85 -1.90
C ASP A 44 2.10 4.41 -1.56
N LEU A 45 1.82 3.10 -1.58
CA LEU A 45 0.52 2.53 -1.19
C LEU A 45 0.19 2.85 0.28
N LEU A 46 1.16 2.73 1.18
CA LEU A 46 0.99 3.10 2.58
C LEU A 46 0.69 4.59 2.74
N GLY A 47 1.37 5.44 1.97
CA GLY A 47 1.10 6.88 1.91
C GLY A 47 -0.33 7.20 1.45
N GLN A 48 -0.80 6.51 0.41
CA GLN A 48 -2.18 6.66 -0.07
C GLN A 48 -3.21 6.19 0.97
N ALA A 49 -2.99 5.04 1.61
CA ALA A 49 -3.87 4.55 2.68
C ALA A 49 -3.98 5.58 3.82
N ARG A 50 -2.84 6.15 4.24
CA ARG A 50 -2.78 7.20 5.26
C ARG A 50 -3.56 8.46 4.86
N ASN A 51 -3.50 8.86 3.59
CA ASN A 51 -4.25 10.01 3.08
C ASN A 51 -5.77 9.77 3.07
N PHE A 52 -6.22 8.52 2.90
CA PHE A 52 -7.64 8.20 2.92
C PHE A 52 -8.22 8.06 4.35
N TYR A 53 -7.40 7.71 5.34
CA TYR A 53 -7.83 7.61 6.74
C TYR A 53 -7.85 8.94 7.51
N GLN A 54 -7.17 9.99 7.02
CA GLN A 54 -7.07 11.30 7.67
C GLN A 54 -8.10 12.28 7.12
#